data_AF-A0A0N0LYB3-F1
#
_entry.id   AF-A0A0N0LYB3-F1
#
_cell.length_a   1.000
_cell.length_b   1.000
_cell.length_c   1.000
_cell.angle_alpha   90.00
_cell.angle_beta   90.00
_cell.angle_gamma   90.00
#
_symmetry.space_group_name_H-M   'P 1'
#
loop_
_entity.id
_entity.type
_entity.pdbx_description
1 polymer ?
#
loop_
_entity_poly.entity_id
_entity_poly.type
_entity_poly.pdbx_seq_one_letter_code
_entity_poly.pdbx_strand_id
1 'polypeptide(L)'
;MHSVLHYTVQPGDTLTLITISIRASAGVGVKDVIAVNPEVNFDPLSENTLLKIPYYSAGGHFIYQTRIGDTTKSICEGLANTATLTVLDLINHNYAISKHKKTLDLSKLKVNQVLSIPYTPALNTLTVAP
;
A
#
# COMPACT_ATOMS: atom_id res chain seq x y z
N MET A 1 11.01 9.94 -8.63
CA MET A 1 10.75 8.58 -8.11
C MET A 1 9.27 8.30 -8.23
N HIS A 2 8.86 7.11 -8.65
CA HIS A 2 7.46 6.75 -8.89
C HIS A 2 6.85 6.08 -7.66
N SER A 3 5.74 6.62 -7.15
CA SER A 3 4.95 6.03 -6.05
C SER A 3 3.61 5.58 -6.60
N VAL A 4 3.08 4.48 -6.06
CA VAL A 4 1.85 3.84 -6.52
C VAL A 4 0.69 3.94 -5.54
N LEU A 5 1.00 4.11 -4.26
CA LEU A 5 0.03 4.23 -3.18
C LEU A 5 0.56 5.19 -2.13
N HIS A 6 -0.35 5.87 -1.46
CA HIS A 6 -0.06 6.57 -0.22
C HIS A 6 -0.73 5.81 0.92
N TYR A 7 0.08 5.24 1.80
CA TYR A 7 -0.39 4.51 2.97
C TYR A 7 -0.38 5.43 4.19
N THR A 8 -1.50 5.47 4.91
CA THR A 8 -1.59 6.19 6.18
C THR A 8 -1.30 5.22 7.32
N VAL A 9 -0.27 5.50 8.11
CA VAL A 9 0.15 4.68 9.26
C VAL A 9 -0.99 4.55 10.26
N GLN A 10 -1.33 3.31 10.59
CA GLN A 10 -2.36 2.94 11.55
C GLN A 10 -1.75 2.67 12.95
N PRO A 11 -2.57 2.68 14.02
CA PRO A 11 -2.09 2.34 15.36
C PRO A 11 -1.45 0.94 15.42
N GLY A 12 -0.23 0.85 15.97
CA GLY A 12 0.50 -0.41 16.12
C GLY A 12 1.35 -0.82 14.90
N ASP A 13 1.31 -0.04 13.81
CA ASP A 13 2.12 -0.31 12.63
C ASP A 13 3.63 -0.19 12.90
N THR A 14 4.38 -1.08 12.25
CA THR A 14 5.83 -0.95 12.07
C THR A 14 6.13 -0.98 10.58
N LEU A 15 7.27 -0.45 10.15
CA LEU A 15 7.67 -0.51 8.73
C LEU A 15 7.66 -1.94 8.19
N THR A 16 8.14 -2.90 8.99
CA THR A 16 8.15 -4.32 8.63
C THR A 16 6.74 -4.86 8.43
N LEU A 17 5.81 -4.56 9.34
CA LEU A 17 4.41 -5.00 9.21
C LEU A 17 3.71 -4.35 8.01
N ILE A 18 3.90 -3.05 7.78
CA ILE A 18 3.35 -2.34 6.62
C ILE A 18 3.85 -2.98 5.33
N THR A 19 5.18 -3.15 5.20
CA THR A 19 5.79 -3.76 4.01
C THR A 19 5.26 -5.17 3.76
N ILE A 20 5.24 -6.02 4.80
CA ILE A 20 4.77 -7.41 4.65
C ILE A 20 3.29 -7.45 4.27
N SER A 21 2.45 -6.61 4.88
CA SER A 21 1.01 -6.57 4.64
C SER A 21 0.66 -6.09 3.23
N ILE A 22 1.29 -5.00 2.79
CA ILE A 22 1.13 -4.48 1.43
C ILE A 22 1.57 -5.52 0.41
N ARG A 23 2.75 -6.13 0.60
CA ARG A 23 3.26 -7.17 -0.29
C ARG A 23 2.37 -8.42 -0.28
N ALA A 24 1.86 -8.84 0.87
CA ALA A 24 0.95 -9.99 0.99
C ALA A 24 -0.40 -9.75 0.29
N SER A 25 -0.75 -8.48 0.04
CA SER A 25 -1.94 -8.07 -0.69
C SER A 25 -1.68 -7.81 -2.18
N ALA A 26 -0.43 -7.98 -2.64
CA ALA A 26 -0.09 -7.86 -4.04
C ALA A 26 -0.70 -9.01 -4.84
N GLY A 27 -1.81 -8.72 -5.54
CA GLY A 27 -2.62 -9.70 -6.27
C GLY A 27 -4.11 -9.65 -5.93
N VAL A 28 -4.48 -8.95 -4.86
CA VAL A 28 -5.88 -8.75 -4.46
C VAL A 28 -6.64 -7.98 -5.54
N GLY A 29 -7.77 -8.54 -5.98
CA GLY A 29 -8.66 -7.92 -6.95
C GLY A 29 -9.72 -7.04 -6.31
N VAL A 30 -10.37 -6.21 -7.14
CA VAL A 30 -11.47 -5.33 -6.70
C VAL A 30 -12.60 -6.10 -6.03
N LYS A 31 -12.95 -7.28 -6.57
CA LYS A 31 -14.02 -8.12 -6.02
C LYS A 31 -13.70 -8.61 -4.61
N ASP A 32 -12.43 -8.92 -4.33
CA ASP A 32 -11.99 -9.41 -3.03
C ASP A 32 -12.10 -8.31 -1.98
N VAL A 33 -11.72 -7.08 -2.33
CA VAL A 33 -11.87 -5.91 -1.44
C VAL A 33 -13.33 -5.61 -1.16
N ILE A 34 -14.20 -5.64 -2.19
CA ILE A 34 -15.64 -5.40 -1.99
C ILE A 34 -16.26 -6.48 -1.10
N ALA A 35 -15.88 -7.75 -1.30
CA ALA A 35 -16.44 -8.87 -0.55
C ALA A 35 -16.16 -8.80 0.95
N VAL A 36 -15.00 -8.28 1.36
CA VAL A 36 -14.63 -8.17 2.79
C VAL A 36 -15.05 -6.85 3.44
N ASN A 37 -15.63 -5.91 2.67
CA ASN A 37 -16.16 -4.63 3.15
C ASN A 37 -17.61 -4.40 2.65
N PRO A 38 -18.56 -5.30 2.97
CA PRO A 38 -19.95 -5.17 2.52
C PRO A 38 -20.65 -3.90 3.01
N GLU A 39 -20.14 -3.27 4.07
CA GLU A 39 -20.67 -2.05 4.69
C GLU A 39 -20.23 -0.75 4.00
N VAL A 40 -19.27 -0.81 3.07
CA VAL A 40 -18.67 0.38 2.47
C VAL A 40 -19.35 0.75 1.15
N ASN A 41 -19.66 2.04 0.99
CA ASN A 41 -20.04 2.58 -0.32
C ASN A 41 -18.77 2.86 -1.15
N PHE A 42 -18.68 2.21 -2.31
CA PHE A 42 -17.54 2.34 -3.22
C PHE A 42 -17.76 3.38 -4.34
N ASP A 43 -18.95 3.99 -4.43
CA ASP A 43 -19.30 4.96 -5.47
C ASP A 43 -19.95 6.24 -4.88
N PRO A 44 -19.17 7.32 -4.63
CA PRO A 44 -17.71 7.37 -4.61
C PRO A 44 -17.14 6.89 -3.26
N LEU A 45 -15.89 6.41 -3.29
CA LEU A 45 -15.16 6.07 -2.08
C LEU A 45 -14.86 7.34 -1.28
N SER A 46 -15.37 7.41 -0.05
CA SER A 46 -15.17 8.58 0.82
C SER A 46 -13.75 8.61 1.38
N GLU A 47 -13.16 9.80 1.52
CA GLU A 47 -11.85 9.98 2.18
C GLU A 47 -11.90 9.49 3.63
N ASN A 48 -10.77 8.99 4.15
CA ASN A 48 -10.60 8.52 5.53
C ASN A 48 -11.45 7.30 5.90
N THR A 49 -12.04 6.63 4.90
CA THR A 49 -12.70 5.34 5.07
C THR A 49 -11.64 4.29 5.37
N LEU A 50 -11.88 3.48 6.39
CA LEU A 50 -11.01 2.35 6.73
C LEU A 50 -11.49 1.12 5.96
N LEU A 51 -10.72 0.72 4.95
CA LEU A 51 -10.94 -0.49 4.18
C LEU A 51 -10.12 -1.65 4.75
N LYS A 52 -10.75 -2.80 4.92
CA LYS A 52 -10.05 -4.07 5.09
C LYS A 52 -9.53 -4.53 3.74
N ILE A 53 -8.22 -4.62 3.59
CA ILE A 53 -7.60 -5.18 2.40
C ILE A 53 -7.13 -6.60 2.76
N PRO A 54 -7.71 -7.65 2.15
CA PRO A 54 -7.36 -9.02 2.47
C PRO A 54 -5.95 -9.35 1.98
N TYR A 55 -5.33 -10.40 2.51
CA TYR A 55 -4.12 -10.95 1.91
C TYR A 55 -4.47 -11.88 0.75
N TYR A 56 -3.66 -11.87 -0.31
CA TYR A 56 -3.96 -12.58 -1.55
C TYR A 56 -3.98 -14.11 -1.37
N SER A 57 -2.99 -14.65 -0.65
CA SER A 57 -2.81 -16.11 -0.48
C SER A 57 -2.71 -16.54 0.99
N ALA A 58 -2.99 -15.63 1.93
CA ALA A 58 -2.92 -15.90 3.37
C ALA A 58 -4.23 -15.49 4.04
N GLY A 59 -4.53 -16.09 5.20
CA GLY A 59 -5.60 -15.61 6.05
C GLY A 59 -5.19 -14.28 6.70
N GLY A 60 -6.08 -13.28 6.65
CA GLY A 60 -5.87 -11.99 7.29
C GLY A 60 -6.19 -10.81 6.39
N HIS A 61 -6.04 -9.61 6.95
CA HIS A 61 -6.19 -8.35 6.27
C HIS A 61 -5.36 -7.27 6.97
N PHE A 62 -5.13 -6.16 6.28
CA PHE A 62 -4.66 -4.93 6.90
C PHE A 62 -5.65 -3.80 6.65
N ILE A 63 -5.50 -2.71 7.40
CA ILE A 63 -6.38 -1.56 7.29
C ILE A 63 -5.75 -0.52 6.37
N TYR A 64 -6.43 -0.23 5.26
CA TYR A 64 -6.08 0.84 4.35
C TYR A 64 -7.04 2.02 4.56
N GLN A 65 -6.48 3.17 4.92
CA GLN A 65 -7.25 4.40 5.00
C GLN A 65 -7.26 5.10 3.64
N THR A 66 -8.43 5.25 3.07
CA THR A 66 -8.63 5.88 1.77
C THR A 66 -8.27 7.36 1.80
N ARG A 67 -7.86 7.87 0.65
CA ARG A 67 -7.51 9.26 0.41
C ARG A 67 -8.35 9.84 -0.71
N ILE A 68 -8.32 11.17 -0.83
CA ILE A 68 -9.00 11.89 -1.91
C ILE A 68 -8.52 11.33 -3.26
N GLY A 69 -9.49 10.91 -4.09
CA GLY A 69 -9.24 10.39 -5.43
C GLY A 69 -8.96 8.90 -5.51
N ASP A 70 -8.90 8.19 -4.37
CA ASP A 70 -8.77 6.73 -4.39
C ASP A 70 -10.02 6.08 -4.98
N THR A 71 -9.80 5.03 -5.75
CA THR A 71 -10.81 4.08 -6.20
C THR A 71 -10.36 2.68 -5.81
N THR A 72 -11.29 1.73 -5.66
CA THR A 72 -10.91 0.34 -5.39
C THR A 72 -9.98 -0.20 -6.47
N LYS A 73 -10.17 0.24 -7.72
CA LYS A 73 -9.29 -0.11 -8.86
C LYS A 73 -7.88 0.42 -8.66
N SER A 74 -7.69 1.71 -8.39
CA SER A 74 -6.36 2.30 -8.21
C SER A 74 -5.64 1.71 -6.99
N ILE A 75 -6.37 1.39 -5.92
CA ILE A 75 -5.82 0.71 -4.75
C ILE A 75 -5.30 -0.68 -5.15
N CYS A 76 -6.13 -1.52 -5.79
CA CYS A 76 -5.73 -2.86 -6.23
C CYS A 76 -4.56 -2.84 -7.22
N GLU A 77 -4.57 -1.93 -8.19
CA GLU A 77 -3.47 -1.74 -9.14
C GLU A 77 -2.18 -1.32 -8.43
N GLY A 78 -2.28 -0.40 -7.47
CA GLY A 78 -1.14 0.01 -6.67
C GLY A 78 -0.56 -1.15 -5.86
N LEU A 79 -1.41 -2.00 -5.25
CA LEU A 79 -0.99 -3.18 -4.51
C LEU A 79 -0.28 -4.19 -5.43
N ALA A 80 -0.84 -4.48 -6.60
CA ALA A 80 -0.21 -5.36 -7.59
C ALA A 80 1.21 -4.88 -7.99
N ASN A 81 1.42 -3.55 -8.02
CA ASN A 81 2.70 -2.93 -8.32
C ASN A 81 3.68 -2.86 -7.13
N THR A 82 3.43 -3.62 -6.05
CA THR A 82 4.29 -3.68 -4.85
C THR A 82 4.71 -5.10 -4.47
N ALA A 83 4.58 -6.05 -5.41
CA ALA A 83 4.85 -7.46 -5.17
C ALA A 83 6.27 -7.78 -4.66
N THR A 84 7.27 -6.92 -4.95
CA THR A 84 8.65 -7.10 -4.49
C THR A 84 9.08 -6.12 -3.40
N LEU A 85 8.16 -5.33 -2.87
CA LEU A 85 8.43 -4.28 -1.87
C LEU A 85 9.25 -4.80 -0.69
N THR A 86 10.35 -4.12 -0.39
CA THR A 86 11.12 -4.33 0.84
C THR A 86 11.06 -3.11 1.78
N VAL A 87 11.44 -3.32 3.05
CA VAL A 87 11.55 -2.24 4.03
C VAL A 87 12.60 -1.22 3.59
N LEU A 88 13.69 -1.69 2.98
CA LEU A 88 14.75 -0.82 2.47
C LEU A 88 14.27 0.05 1.32
N ASP A 89 13.46 -0.49 0.40
CA ASP A 89 12.84 0.28 -0.68
C ASP A 89 11.93 1.37 -0.12
N LEU A 90 11.09 1.01 0.86
CA LEU A 90 10.18 1.95 1.51
C LEU A 90 10.96 3.08 2.20
N ILE A 91 12.02 2.76 2.93
CA ILE A 91 12.89 3.74 3.60
C ILE A 91 13.57 4.65 2.57
N ASN A 92 14.27 4.07 1.59
CA ASN A 92 15.05 4.82 0.60
C ASN A 92 14.14 5.74 -0.22
N HIS A 93 12.97 5.25 -0.62
CA HIS A 93 11.99 6.04 -1.36
C HIS A 93 11.49 7.22 -0.53
N ASN A 94 11.04 6.97 0.70
CA ASN A 94 10.49 8.01 1.55
C ASN A 94 11.55 9.03 2.00
N TYR A 95 12.79 8.62 2.25
CA TYR A 95 13.88 9.56 2.52
C TYR A 95 14.28 10.37 1.30
N ALA A 96 14.30 9.77 0.11
CA ALA A 96 14.64 10.50 -1.10
C ALA A 96 13.62 11.60 -1.44
N ILE A 97 12.32 11.33 -1.28
CA ILE A 97 11.28 12.37 -1.42
C ILE A 97 11.26 13.34 -0.23
N SER A 98 11.68 12.88 0.95
CA SER A 98 11.75 13.71 2.17
C SER A 98 13.03 14.53 2.29
N LYS A 99 14.01 14.45 1.38
CA LYS A 99 15.19 15.33 1.40
C LYS A 99 14.85 16.84 1.40
N HIS A 100 13.60 17.20 1.11
CA HIS A 100 13.06 18.56 1.23
C HIS A 100 12.19 18.81 2.49
N LYS A 101 11.96 17.81 3.35
CA LYS A 101 11.22 17.92 4.62
C LYS A 101 12.02 17.27 5.76
N LYS A 102 12.65 18.10 6.59
CA LYS A 102 13.53 17.77 7.74
C LYS A 102 12.83 17.01 8.89
N THR A 103 11.65 16.42 8.68
CA THR A 103 10.73 15.96 9.73
C THR A 103 10.35 14.49 9.65
N LEU A 104 10.86 13.73 8.66
CA LEU A 104 10.54 12.31 8.52
C LEU A 104 11.52 11.45 9.32
N ASP A 105 11.09 10.98 10.49
CA ASP A 105 11.78 9.95 11.26
C ASP A 105 11.07 8.61 11.06
N LEU A 106 11.63 7.75 10.21
CA LEU A 106 11.07 6.43 9.92
C LEU A 106 11.40 5.40 11.01
N SER A 107 12.26 5.74 11.99
CA SER A 107 12.48 4.89 13.17
C SER A 107 11.34 5.00 14.19
N LYS A 108 10.51 6.06 14.08
CA LYS A 108 9.38 6.35 14.96
C LYS A 108 8.16 6.74 14.14
N LEU A 109 7.47 5.75 13.59
CA LEU A 109 6.23 5.97 12.87
C LEU A 109 5.17 6.62 13.76
N LYS A 110 4.53 7.68 13.25
CA LYS A 110 3.41 8.34 13.92
C LYS A 110 2.10 7.90 13.26
N VAL A 111 1.06 7.68 14.05
CA VAL A 111 -0.29 7.47 13.52
C VAL A 111 -0.67 8.67 12.63
N ASN A 112 -1.34 8.40 11.52
CA ASN A 112 -1.69 9.37 10.46
C ASN A 112 -0.49 9.89 9.65
N GLN A 113 0.73 9.43 9.91
CA GLN A 113 1.85 9.71 9.02
C GLN A 113 1.61 9.04 7.67
N VAL A 114 1.88 9.76 6.59
CA VAL A 114 1.69 9.26 5.24
C VAL A 114 3.02 8.76 4.70
N LEU A 115 3.03 7.52 4.26
CA LEU A 115 4.14 6.90 3.55
C LEU A 115 3.81 6.79 2.07
N SER A 116 4.74 7.22 1.22
CA SER A 116 4.67 6.97 -0.21
C SER A 116 5.24 5.59 -0.51
N ILE A 117 4.41 4.71 -1.07
CA ILE A 117 4.80 3.34 -1.36
C ILE A 117 5.46 3.30 -2.75
N PRO A 118 6.70 2.80 -2.88
CA PRO A 118 7.41 2.78 -4.14
C PRO A 118 6.83 1.76 -5.13
N TYR A 119 6.89 2.08 -6.42
CA TYR A 119 6.65 1.12 -7.50
C TYR A 119 7.72 0.01 -7.47
N THR A 120 7.33 -1.20 -7.10
CA THR A 120 8.17 -2.40 -6.97
C THR A 120 7.39 -3.63 -7.48
N PRO A 121 7.04 -3.67 -8.77
CA PRO A 121 6.31 -4.80 -9.33
C PRO A 121 7.15 -6.07 -9.25
N ALA A 122 6.51 -7.23 -9.41
CA ALA A 122 7.27 -8.42 -9.75
C ALA A 122 7.99 -8.14 -11.08
N LEU A 123 9.26 -8.54 -11.19
CA LEU A 123 9.88 -8.63 -12.50
C LEU A 123 9.04 -9.63 -13.28
N ASN A 124 8.25 -9.15 -14.25
CA ASN A 124 7.87 -10.01 -15.34
C ASN A 124 9.21 -10.45 -15.93
N THR A 125 9.57 -11.72 -15.73
CA THR A 125 10.44 -12.40 -16.68
C THR A 125 9.68 -12.37 -18.00
N LEU A 126 9.76 -11.24 -18.72
CA LEU A 126 9.66 -11.25 -20.16
C LEU A 126 10.80 -12.15 -20.60
N THR A 127 10.47 -13.44 -20.72
CA THR A 127 10.97 -14.36 -21.72
C THR A 127 12.13 -13.78 -22.50
N VAL A 128 13.33 -14.18 -22.11
CA VAL A 128 14.38 -14.44 -23.08
C VAL A 128 13.76 -15.34 -24.14
N ALA A 129 13.73 -14.89 -25.40
CA ALA A 129 13.87 -15.73 -26.58
C ALA A 129 13.73 -14.89 -27.87
N PRO A 130 14.41 -15.26 -28.97
CA PRO A 130 15.78 -15.77 -29.12
C PRO A 130 16.71 -14.74 -29.79
#